data_AF-F9HMU3-F1
#
_entry.id   AF-F9HMU3-F1
#
_cell.length_a   1.000
_cell.length_b   1.000
_cell.length_c   1.000
_cell.angle_alpha   90.00
_cell.angle_beta   90.00
_cell.angle_gamma   90.00
#
_symmetry.space_group_name_H-M   'P 1'
#
loop_
_entity.id
_entity.type
_entity.pdbx_description
1 polymer ?
#
loop_
_entity_poly.entity_id
_entity_poly.type
_entity_poly.pdbx_seq_one_letter_code
_entity_poly.pdbx_strand_id
1 'polypeptide(L)'
;MKLVEEVGEVAEVLNGRSGRKEGIKDSNEELAKELADIIHYTVAIAAINDIDLTKTIFEKDKKAAIKYQHERDLERCLKGYESCCPLPPTCENPWNVIK
;
A
#
# COMPACT_ATOMS: atom_id res chain seq x y z
N MET A 1 -13.50 3.22 16.67
CA MET A 1 -12.09 3.58 16.44
C MET A 1 -11.98 4.01 14.99
N LYS A 2 -11.51 5.23 14.70
CA LYS A 2 -11.65 5.87 13.37
C LYS A 2 -11.08 5.05 12.20
N LEU A 3 -9.93 4.41 12.38
CA LEU A 3 -9.31 3.54 11.37
C LEU A 3 -10.24 2.44 10.81
N VAL A 4 -11.13 1.88 11.63
CA VAL A 4 -12.06 0.81 11.18
C VAL A 4 -13.17 1.35 10.28
N GLU A 5 -13.54 2.63 10.47
CA GLU A 5 -14.52 3.35 9.68
C GLU A 5 -13.96 3.60 8.27
N GLU A 6 -12.77 4.21 8.17
CA GLU A 6 -12.10 4.51 6.89
C GLU A 6 -11.85 3.23 6.05
N VAL A 7 -11.50 2.11 6.70
CA VAL A 7 -11.32 0.82 6.01
C VAL A 7 -12.64 0.31 5.42
N GLY A 8 -13.77 0.57 6.09
CA GLY A 8 -15.10 0.25 5.59
C GLY A 8 -15.48 1.09 4.36
N GLU A 9 -15.16 2.38 4.39
CA GLU A 9 -15.41 3.31 3.28
C GLU A 9 -14.59 2.95 2.03
N VAL A 10 -13.30 2.63 2.19
CA VAL A 10 -12.48 2.09 1.08
C VAL A 10 -13.10 0.80 0.50
N ALA A 11 -13.57 -0.12 1.35
CA ALA A 11 -14.19 -1.36 0.88
C ALA A 11 -15.48 -1.10 0.09
N GLU A 12 -16.29 -0.13 0.52
CA GLU A 12 -17.51 0.29 -0.19
C GLU A 12 -17.19 0.89 -1.56
N VAL A 13 -16.22 1.82 -1.63
CA VAL A 13 -15.79 2.44 -2.89
C VAL A 13 -15.23 1.40 -3.87
N LEU A 14 -14.47 0.42 -3.39
CA LEU A 14 -13.94 -0.67 -4.22
C LEU A 14 -15.04 -1.64 -4.69
N ASN A 15 -16.01 -1.97 -3.82
CA ASN A 15 -17.12 -2.85 -4.18
C ASN A 15 -18.08 -2.19 -5.19
N GLY A 16 -18.35 -0.89 -5.03
CA GLY A 16 -19.14 -0.09 -5.97
C GLY A 16 -18.52 -0.04 -7.37
N ARG A 17 -17.20 -0.10 -7.48
CA ARG A 17 -16.47 -0.17 -8.76
C ARG A 17 -16.55 -1.53 -9.45
N SER A 18 -16.67 -2.61 -8.69
CA SER A 18 -16.77 -3.97 -9.25
C SER A 18 -18.11 -4.23 -9.95
N GLY A 19 -19.11 -3.37 -9.74
CA GLY A 19 -20.43 -3.39 -10.38
C GLY A 19 -20.60 -2.34 -11.48
N ARG A 20 -20.02 -2.58 -12.67
CA ARG A 20 -20.38 -1.99 -13.99
C ARG A 20 -21.15 -0.65 -13.94
N LYS A 21 -20.45 0.49 -13.99
CA LYS A 21 -20.92 1.73 -14.65
C LYS A 21 -19.77 2.73 -14.81
N GLU A 22 -19.60 3.22 -16.03
CA GLU A 22 -18.64 4.26 -16.42
C GLU A 22 -19.05 5.61 -15.81
N GLY A 23 -18.61 5.86 -14.58
CA GLY A 23 -18.75 7.13 -13.84
C GLY A 23 -17.51 7.40 -12.97
N ILE A 24 -16.34 7.04 -13.49
CA ILE A 24 -15.12 6.67 -12.74
C ILE A 24 -14.33 7.86 -12.13
N LYS A 25 -14.72 9.11 -12.41
CA LYS A 25 -13.92 10.28 -11.98
C LYS A 25 -14.05 10.61 -10.50
N ASP A 26 -15.26 10.62 -9.95
CA ASP A 26 -15.49 11.04 -8.56
C ASP A 26 -14.97 10.00 -7.56
N SER A 27 -15.13 8.72 -7.89
CA SER A 27 -14.67 7.62 -7.02
C SER A 27 -13.15 7.49 -6.88
N ASN A 28 -12.34 8.08 -7.79
CA ASN A 28 -10.87 8.04 -7.68
C ASN A 28 -10.37 9.06 -6.66
N GLU A 29 -10.98 10.24 -6.64
CA GLU A 29 -10.64 11.29 -5.68
C GLU A 29 -11.09 10.88 -4.27
N GLU A 30 -12.28 10.29 -4.16
CA GLU A 30 -12.81 9.74 -2.92
C GLU A 30 -11.91 8.60 -2.41
N LEU A 31 -11.60 7.60 -3.25
CA LEU A 31 -10.67 6.52 -2.86
C LEU A 31 -9.31 7.05 -2.40
N ALA A 32 -8.78 8.09 -3.04
CA ALA A 32 -7.51 8.68 -2.64
C ALA A 32 -7.58 9.37 -1.26
N LYS A 33 -8.71 10.02 -0.93
CA LYS A 33 -8.96 10.62 0.39
C LYS A 33 -9.03 9.54 1.47
N GLU A 34 -9.85 8.52 1.24
CA GLU A 34 -10.02 7.43 2.21
C GLU A 34 -8.71 6.65 2.48
N LEU A 35 -7.91 6.41 1.43
CA LEU A 35 -6.58 5.81 1.58
C LEU A 35 -5.63 6.72 2.36
N ALA A 36 -5.71 8.04 2.16
CA ALA A 36 -4.89 8.99 2.91
C ALA A 36 -5.27 9.00 4.40
N ASP A 37 -6.56 8.90 4.73
CA ASP A 37 -7.05 8.85 6.11
C ASP A 37 -6.60 7.56 6.82
N ILE A 38 -6.63 6.41 6.14
CA ILE A 38 -6.05 5.15 6.67
C ILE A 38 -4.57 5.33 7.01
N ILE A 39 -3.78 5.92 6.11
CA ILE A 39 -2.36 6.16 6.34
C ILE A 39 -2.17 7.12 7.51
N HIS A 40 -2.93 8.21 7.55
CA HIS A 40 -2.86 9.23 8.60
C HIS A 40 -3.10 8.61 9.99
N TYR A 41 -4.19 7.87 10.17
CA TYR A 41 -4.50 7.21 11.44
C TYR A 41 -3.48 6.12 11.80
N THR A 42 -2.98 5.36 10.82
CA THR A 42 -1.97 4.34 11.05
C THR A 42 -0.67 4.95 11.58
N VAL A 43 -0.21 6.05 10.96
CA VAL A 43 0.98 6.78 11.40
C VAL A 43 0.75 7.42 12.78
N ALA A 44 -0.42 8.00 13.02
CA ALA A 44 -0.76 8.59 14.31
C ALA A 44 -0.75 7.56 15.44
N ILE A 45 -1.33 6.36 15.22
CA ILE A 45 -1.30 5.27 16.20
C ILE A 45 0.14 4.83 16.48
N ALA A 46 0.96 4.68 15.45
CA ALA A 46 2.36 4.31 15.64
C ALA A 46 3.12 5.35 16.47
N ALA A 47 2.94 6.64 16.18
CA ALA A 47 3.57 7.73 16.92
C ALA A 47 3.13 7.78 18.40
N ILE A 48 1.84 7.58 18.68
CA ILE A 48 1.32 7.56 20.07
C ILE A 48 1.87 6.38 20.88
N ASN A 49 2.14 5.24 20.22
CA ASN A 49 2.61 4.02 20.87
C ASN A 49 4.15 3.87 20.84
N ASP A 50 4.89 4.90 20.43
CA ASP A 50 6.35 4.86 20.28
C ASP A 50 6.83 3.70 19.39
N ILE A 51 6.07 3.42 18.33
CA ILE A 51 6.39 2.39 17.33
C ILE A 51 7.15 3.06 16.19
N ASP A 52 8.39 2.60 15.96
CA ASP A 52 9.14 2.92 14.75
C ASP A 52 8.53 2.18 13.55
N LEU A 53 7.52 2.80 12.95
CA LEU A 53 6.80 2.26 11.81
C LEU A 53 7.71 2.14 10.57
N THR A 54 8.65 3.07 10.40
CA THR A 54 9.61 3.05 9.29
C THR A 54 10.48 1.81 9.34
N LYS A 55 11.12 1.53 10.48
CA LYS A 55 11.92 0.31 10.68
C LYS A 55 11.08 -0.95 10.49
N THR A 56 9.86 -0.95 11.06
CA THR A 56 8.95 -2.10 10.95
C THR A 56 8.57 -2.40 9.50
N ILE A 57 8.32 -1.37 8.67
CA ILE A 57 8.04 -1.51 7.24
C ILE A 57 9.22 -2.15 6.51
N PHE A 58 10.45 -1.66 6.72
CA PHE A 58 11.64 -2.22 6.09
C PHE A 58 11.89 -3.68 6.48
N GLU A 59 11.73 -4.03 7.75
CA GLU A 59 11.91 -5.41 8.20
C GLU A 59 10.86 -6.37 7.61
N LYS A 60 9.61 -5.91 7.52
CA LYS A 60 8.52 -6.67 6.89
C LYS A 60 8.78 -6.88 5.40
N ASP A 61 9.19 -5.84 4.68
CA ASP A 61 9.48 -5.91 3.26
C ASP A 61 10.66 -6.84 2.97
N LYS A 62 11.76 -6.73 3.74
CA LYS A 62 12.91 -7.65 3.62
C LYS A 62 12.53 -9.11 3.88
N LYS A 63 11.68 -9.37 4.87
CA LYS A 63 11.16 -10.73 5.14
C LYS A 63 10.28 -11.22 3.99
N ALA A 64 9.45 -10.36 3.41
CA ALA A 64 8.64 -10.70 2.25
C ALA A 64 9.52 -10.99 1.03
N ALA A 65 10.53 -10.17 0.76
CA ALA A 65 11.48 -10.40 -0.32
C ALA A 65 12.17 -11.76 -0.20
N ILE A 66 12.63 -12.14 1.00
CA ILE A 66 13.19 -13.48 1.24
C ILE A 66 12.14 -14.58 1.01
N LYS A 67 10.93 -14.42 1.58
CA LYS A 67 9.85 -15.42 1.51
C LYS A 67 9.41 -15.69 0.08
N TYR A 68 9.31 -14.65 -0.74
CA TYR A 68 8.84 -14.71 -2.13
C TYR A 68 10.01 -14.75 -3.13
N GLN A 69 11.25 -14.92 -2.66
CA GLN A 69 12.46 -14.98 -3.49
C GLN A 69 12.62 -13.75 -4.41
N HIS A 70 12.19 -12.58 -3.96
CA HIS A 70 12.48 -11.34 -4.66
C HIS A 70 13.95 -10.99 -4.43
N GLU A 71 14.69 -10.69 -5.50
CA GLU A 71 16.07 -10.22 -5.43
C GLU A 71 16.19 -8.84 -4.75
N ARG A 72 15.08 -8.12 -4.59
CA ARG A 72 15.01 -6.71 -4.23
C ARG A 72 14.08 -6.47 -3.03
N ASP A 73 14.47 -5.48 -2.23
CA ASP A 73 13.72 -4.95 -1.10
C ASP A 73 13.66 -3.41 -1.18
N LEU A 74 12.76 -2.81 -0.40
CA LEU A 74 12.49 -1.37 -0.34
C LEU A 74 13.74 -0.55 0.02
N GLU A 75 14.63 -1.13 0.84
CA GLU A 75 15.85 -0.46 1.30
C GLU A 75 16.85 -0.29 0.14
N ARG A 76 17.08 -1.34 -0.65
CA ARG A 76 17.91 -1.28 -1.87
C ARG A 76 17.35 -0.31 -2.89
N CYS A 77 16.02 -0.31 -3.00
CA CYS A 77 15.25 0.56 -3.87
C CYS A 77 15.47 2.05 -3.57
N LEU A 78 15.32 2.45 -2.30
CA LEU A 78 15.45 3.85 -1.88
C LEU A 78 16.89 4.35 -1.88
N LYS A 79 17.87 3.46 -1.66
CA LYS A 79 19.29 3.82 -1.69
C LYS A 79 19.86 3.92 -3.11
N GLY A 80 19.04 3.71 -4.14
CA GLY A 80 19.44 3.85 -5.55
C GLY A 80 20.45 2.81 -6.02
N TYR A 81 20.63 1.71 -5.27
CA TYR A 81 21.54 0.63 -5.66
C TYR A 81 20.99 -0.17 -6.85
N GLU A 82 19.66 -0.23 -6.99
CA GLU A 82 18.97 -0.83 -8.13
C GLU A 82 17.69 -0.03 -8.44
N SER A 83 17.39 0.21 -9.72
CA SER A 83 16.16 0.86 -10.13
C SER A 83 14.95 0.06 -9.64
N CYS A 84 14.03 0.68 -8.90
CA CYS A 84 12.80 0.03 -8.43
C CYS A 84 11.93 -0.59 -9.54
N CYS A 85 12.17 -0.23 -10.81
CA CYS A 85 11.90 -0.99 -12.03
C CYS A 85 12.69 -0.34 -13.18
N PRO A 86 13.56 -1.02 -13.93
CA PRO A 86 14.08 -0.50 -15.19
C PRO A 86 13.17 -0.99 -16.34
N LEU A 87 11.99 -0.38 -16.48
CA LEU A 87 11.08 -0.50 -17.64
C LEU A 87 10.49 -1.92 -17.97
N PRO A 88 9.27 -1.99 -18.55
CA PRO A 88 8.52 -3.24 -18.80
C PRO A 88 9.23 -4.23 -19.76
N PRO A 89 8.95 -5.56 -19.69
CA PRO A 89 7.68 -6.16 -19.23
C PRO A 89 7.75 -7.09 -18.00
N THR A 90 8.82 -7.08 -17.19
CA THR A 90 9.01 -8.09 -16.12
C THR A 90 8.66 -7.65 -14.70
N CYS A 91 8.16 -6.42 -14.49
CA CYS A 91 7.60 -6.07 -13.19
C CYS A 91 6.20 -6.68 -13.08
N GLU A 92 6.12 -7.97 -12.74
CA GLU A 92 4.88 -8.51 -12.17
C GLU A 92 4.50 -7.63 -10.99
N ASN A 93 3.25 -7.19 -10.99
CA ASN A 93 2.73 -6.23 -10.04
C ASN A 93 2.99 -6.77 -8.63
N PRO A 94 3.75 -6.08 -7.74
CA PRO A 94 4.00 -6.58 -6.39
C PRO A 94 2.69 -6.79 -5.58
N TRP A 95 1.59 -6.20 -6.06
CA TRP A 95 0.22 -6.40 -5.58
C TRP A 95 -0.43 -7.74 -6.00
N ASN A 96 0.17 -8.51 -6.93
CA ASN A 96 -0.32 -9.84 -7.33
C ASN A 96 -0.17 -10.90 -6.22
N VAL A 97 0.52 -10.57 -5.12
CA VAL A 97 0.65 -11.44 -3.92
C VAL A 97 -0.57 -11.35 -3.00
N ILE A 98 -1.50 -10.41 -3.25
CA ILE A 98 -2.76 -10.24 -2.49
C ILE A 98 -3.93 -10.91 -3.23
N LYS A 99 -3.69 -12.06 -3.88
CA LYS A 99 -4.73 -12.95 -4.40
C LYS A 99 -4.61 -14.33 -3.78
#